data_AF-A0AA96REB8-F1
#
_entry.id   AF-A0AA96REB8-F1
#
_cell.length_a   1.000
_cell.length_b   1.000
_cell.length_c   1.000
_cell.angle_alpha   90.00
_cell.angle_beta   90.00
_cell.angle_gamma   90.00
#
_symmetry.space_group_name_H-M   'P 1'
#
loop_
_entity.id
_entity.type
_entity.pdbx_description
1 polymer ?
#
loop_
_entity_poly.entity_id
_entity_poly.type
_entity_poly.pdbx_seq_one_letter_code
_entity_poly.pdbx_strand_id
1 'polypeptide(L)'
;MKNKNVWLLVCGIILFGLLIAVAILQQSAYLLYAASVVPILIVPLMPDIRSNQWLKQGASGVQAYTSIHDSPEADLMVVRFPKGSIRWKRHILYVPIPAAHERESAEGGDADATTITALAYDLVVPKRRKNYIGIRLPNVIQRSVGFPFPLTEVNRIVIRMEDVRHAHAAPSRPASSGRNLQA
;
A
#
# COMPACT_ATOMS: atom_id res chain seq x y z
N MET A 1 3.42 17.88 -2.24
CA MET A 1 2.14 18.59 -2.54
C MET A 1 0.99 18.12 -1.62
N LYS A 2 1.20 17.93 -0.31
CA LYS A 2 0.31 17.04 0.48
C LYS A 2 -0.69 17.71 1.44
N ASN A 3 -0.72 19.06 1.55
CA ASN A 3 -1.47 19.70 2.63
C ASN A 3 -2.59 20.65 2.16
N LYS A 4 -2.53 21.18 0.93
CA LYS A 4 -3.51 22.19 0.47
C LYS A 4 -4.92 21.62 0.30
N ASN A 5 -5.06 20.43 -0.27
CA ASN A 5 -6.38 19.82 -0.50
C ASN A 5 -7.03 19.34 0.81
N VAL A 6 -6.22 18.86 1.75
CA VAL A 6 -6.71 18.48 3.10
C VAL A 6 -7.19 19.71 3.85
N TRP A 7 -6.45 20.83 3.76
CA TRP A 7 -6.85 22.09 4.39
C TRP A 7 -8.13 22.68 3.78
N LEU A 8 -8.29 22.63 2.45
CA LEU A 8 -9.52 23.02 1.77
C LEU A 8 -10.72 22.16 2.20
N LEU A 9 -10.53 20.86 2.36
CA LEU A 9 -11.57 19.94 2.84
C LEU A 9 -11.99 20.29 4.28
N VAL A 10 -11.02 20.52 5.17
CA VAL A 10 -11.29 20.94 6.55
C VAL A 10 -12.03 22.28 6.58
N CYS A 11 -11.60 23.25 5.77
CA CYS A 11 -12.27 24.54 5.63
C CYS A 11 -13.71 24.38 5.15
N GLY A 12 -13.96 23.50 4.16
CA GLY A 12 -15.30 23.20 3.67
C GLY A 12 -16.21 22.56 4.72
N ILE A 13 -15.69 21.62 5.53
CA ILE A 13 -16.45 21.01 6.63
C ILE A 13 -16.81 22.05 7.69
N ILE A 14 -15.86 22.92 8.06
CA ILE A 14 -16.10 24.00 9.02
C ILE A 14 -17.17 24.96 8.48
N LEU A 15 -17.06 25.37 7.22
CA LEU A 15 -18.03 26.25 6.57
C LEU A 15 -19.44 25.63 6.54
N PHE A 16 -19.54 24.33 6.22
CA PHE A 16 -20.80 23.58 6.25
C PHE A 16 -21.43 23.59 7.65
N GLY A 17 -20.66 23.27 8.69
CA GLY A 17 -21.15 23.30 10.07
C GLY A 17 -21.57 24.70 10.52
N LEU A 18 -20.82 25.72 10.12
CA LEU A 18 -21.13 27.12 10.45
C LEU A 18 -22.41 27.59 9.76
N LEU A 19 -22.62 27.24 8.48
CA LEU A 19 -23.86 27.53 7.76
C LEU A 19 -25.08 26.89 8.43
N ILE A 20 -24.97 25.65 8.90
CA ILE A 20 -26.06 24.98 9.64
C ILE A 20 -26.35 25.70 10.96
N ALA A 21 -25.31 26.03 11.73
CA ALA A 21 -25.48 26.72 13.00
C ALA A 21 -26.17 28.08 12.83
N VAL A 22 -25.75 28.88 11.84
CA VAL A 22 -26.38 30.17 11.52
C VAL A 22 -27.80 29.98 11.00
N ALA A 23 -28.05 28.96 10.16
CA ALA A 23 -29.39 28.66 9.65
C ALA A 23 -30.39 28.36 10.77
N ILE A 24 -29.98 27.61 11.79
CA ILE A 24 -30.82 27.29 12.95
C ILE A 24 -31.08 28.54 13.80
N LEU A 25 -30.05 29.34 14.08
CA LEU A 25 -30.17 30.56 14.88
C LEU A 25 -31.10 31.60 14.23
N GLN A 26 -31.06 31.72 12.90
CA GLN A 26 -31.87 32.68 12.14
C GLN A 26 -33.17 32.09 11.57
N GLN A 27 -33.44 30.80 11.80
CA GLN A 27 -34.58 30.07 11.22
C GLN A 27 -34.70 30.25 9.69
N SER A 28 -33.57 30.33 8.99
CA SER A 28 -33.53 30.66 7.56
C SER A 28 -33.46 29.40 6.71
N ALA A 29 -34.54 29.14 5.95
CA ALA A 29 -34.59 28.06 4.98
C ALA A 29 -33.55 28.22 3.86
N TYR A 30 -33.25 29.46 3.46
CA TYR A 30 -32.27 29.74 2.39
C TYR A 30 -30.85 29.29 2.77
N LEU A 31 -30.46 29.45 4.04
CA LEU A 31 -29.15 29.00 4.52
C LEU A 31 -29.04 27.48 4.60
N LEU A 32 -30.14 26.78 4.89
CA LEU A 32 -30.22 25.32 4.81
C LEU A 32 -30.05 24.82 3.37
N TYR A 33 -30.66 25.49 2.38
CA TYR A 33 -30.44 25.20 0.97
C TYR A 33 -28.99 25.46 0.55
N ALA A 34 -28.39 26.56 0.99
CA ALA A 34 -26.98 26.83 0.71
C ALA A 34 -26.06 25.75 1.34
N ALA A 35 -26.36 25.32 2.56
CA ALA A 35 -25.60 24.28 3.24
C ALA A 35 -25.64 22.94 2.49
N SER A 36 -26.77 22.55 1.89
CA SER A 36 -26.88 21.27 1.18
C SER A 36 -26.04 21.16 -0.09
N VAL A 37 -25.65 22.30 -0.69
CA VAL A 37 -24.76 22.36 -1.87
C VAL A 37 -23.30 22.13 -1.48
N VAL A 38 -22.91 22.47 -0.25
CA VAL A 38 -21.51 22.40 0.20
C VAL A 38 -20.93 20.97 0.14
N PRO A 39 -21.61 19.90 0.59
CA PRO A 39 -21.14 18.53 0.42
C PRO A 39 -20.83 18.16 -1.03
N ILE A 40 -21.65 18.60 -1.98
CA ILE A 40 -21.49 18.32 -3.42
C ILE A 40 -20.19 18.96 -3.94
N LEU A 41 -19.89 20.19 -3.48
CA LEU A 41 -18.66 20.90 -3.85
C LEU A 41 -17.40 20.31 -3.20
N ILE A 42 -17.51 19.68 -2.02
CA ILE A 42 -16.36 19.09 -1.31
C ILE A 42 -15.92 17.76 -1.92
N VAL A 43 -16.85 16.96 -2.44
CA VAL A 43 -16.55 15.62 -3.01
C VAL A 43 -15.42 15.60 -4.04
N PRO A 44 -15.38 16.47 -5.08
CA PRO A 44 -14.29 16.46 -6.05
C PRO A 44 -12.93 16.90 -5.48
N LEU A 45 -12.92 17.60 -4.34
CA LEU A 45 -11.70 17.99 -3.64
C LEU A 45 -11.20 16.92 -2.66
N MET A 46 -11.90 15.79 -2.53
CA MET A 46 -11.54 14.75 -1.59
C MET A 46 -10.21 14.08 -2.00
N PRO A 47 -9.19 14.07 -1.11
CA PRO A 47 -7.95 13.38 -1.41
C PRO A 47 -8.20 11.89 -1.55
N ASP A 48 -7.54 11.23 -2.51
CA ASP A 48 -7.57 9.78 -2.67
C ASP A 48 -6.93 9.10 -1.45
N ILE A 49 -7.76 8.72 -0.47
CA ILE A 49 -7.33 8.00 0.74
C ILE A 49 -7.11 6.53 0.36
N ARG A 50 -5.94 6.24 -0.20
CA ARG A 50 -5.51 4.86 -0.47
C ARG A 50 -5.30 4.13 0.85
N SER A 51 -6.17 3.16 1.14
CA SER A 51 -5.98 2.31 2.31
C SER A 51 -4.83 1.31 2.10
N ASN A 52 -4.38 0.71 3.20
CA ASN A 52 -3.47 -0.44 3.18
C ASN A 52 -4.25 -1.76 3.03
N GLN A 53 -3.60 -2.78 2.49
CA GLN A 53 -4.09 -4.16 2.38
C GLN A 53 -3.21 -5.09 3.19
N TRP A 54 -3.81 -6.12 3.79
CA TRP A 54 -3.11 -7.16 4.55
C TRP A 54 -3.44 -8.52 3.96
N LEU A 55 -2.42 -9.30 3.60
CA LEU A 55 -2.57 -10.71 3.29
C LEU A 55 -2.38 -11.51 4.56
N LYS A 56 -3.20 -12.54 4.76
CA LYS A 56 -3.08 -13.47 5.88
C LYS A 56 -2.64 -14.82 5.33
N GLN A 57 -1.67 -15.45 5.97
CA GLN A 57 -1.22 -16.78 5.61
C GLN A 57 -2.36 -17.80 5.77
N GLY A 58 -2.49 -18.71 4.81
CA GLY A 58 -3.54 -19.74 4.81
C GLY A 58 -4.95 -19.22 4.50
N ALA A 59 -5.15 -17.90 4.45
CA ALA A 59 -6.43 -17.33 4.05
C ALA A 59 -6.53 -17.31 2.52
N SER A 60 -7.60 -17.89 1.99
CA SER A 60 -8.00 -17.72 0.59
C SER A 60 -6.88 -18.03 -0.43
N GLY A 61 -6.09 -19.09 -0.19
CA GLY A 61 -5.02 -19.52 -1.10
C GLY A 61 -3.74 -18.68 -1.06
N VAL A 62 -3.59 -17.80 -0.06
CA VAL A 62 -2.33 -17.08 0.17
C VAL A 62 -1.32 -17.99 0.88
N GLN A 63 -0.14 -18.14 0.28
CA GLN A 63 0.98 -18.91 0.83
C GLN A 63 2.24 -18.06 0.77
N ALA A 64 2.91 -17.91 1.89
CA ALA A 64 4.25 -17.32 1.96
C ALA A 64 5.21 -18.43 2.38
N TYR A 65 6.32 -18.57 1.66
CA TYR A 65 7.35 -19.55 1.97
C TYR A 65 8.72 -19.02 1.55
N THR A 66 9.78 -19.58 2.11
CA THR A 66 11.15 -19.30 1.68
C THR A 66 11.58 -20.37 0.71
N SER A 67 11.94 -19.98 -0.52
CA SER A 67 12.53 -20.88 -1.51
C SER A 67 13.97 -21.15 -1.10
N ILE A 68 14.29 -22.43 -0.89
CA ILE A 68 15.66 -22.87 -0.70
C ILE A 68 16.30 -23.00 -2.08
N HIS A 69 17.39 -22.29 -2.32
CA HIS A 69 18.36 -22.62 -3.36
C HIS A 69 19.62 -23.19 -2.69
N ASP A 70 20.41 -23.96 -3.43
CA ASP A 70 21.67 -24.56 -2.94
C ASP A 70 22.71 -23.54 -2.44
N SER A 71 22.47 -22.23 -2.63
CA SER A 71 23.27 -21.16 -2.06
C SER A 71 22.53 -20.43 -0.92
N PRO A 72 23.08 -20.41 0.31
CA PRO A 72 22.45 -19.79 1.50
C PRO A 72 22.35 -18.25 1.43
N GLU A 73 22.97 -17.61 0.43
CA GLU A 73 22.86 -16.17 0.19
C GLU A 73 21.68 -15.80 -0.75
N ALA A 74 21.09 -16.78 -1.43
CA ALA A 74 20.03 -16.57 -2.42
C ALA A 74 18.63 -16.97 -1.93
N ASP A 75 18.38 -16.91 -0.62
CA ASP A 75 17.05 -17.18 -0.06
C ASP A 75 16.03 -16.15 -0.60
N LEU A 76 15.05 -16.64 -1.35
CA LEU A 76 13.95 -15.84 -1.87
C LEU A 76 12.69 -16.11 -1.05
N MET A 77 12.09 -15.06 -0.52
CA MET A 77 10.73 -15.12 -0.01
C MET A 77 9.75 -15.05 -1.17
N VAL A 78 8.92 -16.07 -1.29
CA VAL A 78 7.89 -16.17 -2.32
C VAL A 78 6.53 -16.07 -1.64
N VAL A 79 5.72 -15.14 -2.14
CA VAL A 79 4.33 -14.97 -1.71
C VAL A 79 3.43 -15.30 -2.89
N ARG A 80 2.73 -16.43 -2.81
CA ARG A 80 1.69 -16.86 -3.75
C ARG A 80 0.32 -16.40 -3.28
N PHE A 81 -0.52 -16.01 -4.21
CA PHE A 81 -1.89 -15.58 -3.96
C PHE A 81 -2.75 -15.77 -5.23
N PRO A 82 -4.08 -15.93 -5.12
CA PRO A 82 -4.93 -16.08 -6.30
C PRO A 82 -4.88 -14.85 -7.21
N LYS A 83 -5.00 -15.06 -8.52
CA LYS A 83 -5.16 -13.98 -9.51
C LYS A 83 -6.32 -13.06 -9.10
N GLY A 84 -6.13 -11.74 -9.21
CA GLY A 84 -7.13 -10.74 -8.80
C GLY A 84 -7.32 -10.51 -7.29
N SER A 85 -6.62 -11.22 -6.41
CA SER A 85 -6.75 -11.04 -4.95
C SER A 85 -6.09 -9.75 -4.42
N ILE A 86 -5.10 -9.22 -5.14
CA ILE A 86 -4.42 -7.96 -4.77
C ILE A 86 -5.20 -6.76 -5.33
N ARG A 87 -5.51 -5.81 -4.44
CA ARG A 87 -6.07 -4.51 -4.82
C ARG A 87 -4.92 -3.55 -5.11
N TRP A 88 -4.43 -3.57 -6.34
CA TRP A 88 -3.27 -2.78 -6.77
C TRP A 88 -3.37 -1.27 -6.49
N LYS A 89 -4.59 -0.69 -6.49
CA LYS A 89 -4.82 0.74 -6.19
C LYS A 89 -4.59 1.13 -4.72
N ARG A 90 -4.23 0.19 -3.84
CA ARG A 90 -3.94 0.45 -2.41
C ARG A 90 -2.54 1.04 -2.21
N HIS A 91 -2.25 1.53 -1.00
CA HIS A 91 -0.96 2.18 -0.72
C HIS A 91 0.15 1.17 -0.39
N ILE A 92 -0.11 0.30 0.57
CA ILE A 92 0.84 -0.71 1.04
C ILE A 92 0.14 -2.07 1.08
N LEU A 93 0.82 -3.09 0.57
CA LEU A 93 0.47 -4.49 0.74
C LEU A 93 1.34 -5.10 1.84
N TYR A 94 0.73 -5.48 2.96
CA TYR A 94 1.43 -6.21 4.02
C TYR A 94 1.32 -7.70 3.77
N VAL A 95 2.47 -8.37 3.69
CA VAL A 95 2.58 -9.81 3.51
C VAL A 95 3.21 -10.43 4.76
N PRO A 96 2.78 -11.63 5.18
CA PRO A 96 3.35 -12.31 6.33
C PRO A 96 4.76 -12.80 6.01
N ILE A 97 5.69 -12.63 6.94
CA ILE A 97 7.04 -13.19 6.82
C ILE A 97 6.94 -14.66 7.21
N PRO A 98 7.33 -15.60 6.33
CA PRO A 98 7.20 -17.02 6.60
C PRO A 98 8.07 -17.42 7.79
N ALA A 99 7.60 -18.39 8.56
CA ALA A 99 8.38 -18.95 9.64
C ALA A 99 9.52 -19.83 9.09
N ALA A 100 10.56 -20.06 9.89
CA ALA A 100 11.75 -20.81 9.44
C ALA A 100 11.47 -22.26 8.97
N HIS A 101 10.33 -22.82 9.36
CA HIS A 101 9.88 -24.17 8.96
C HIS A 101 9.05 -24.18 7.66
N GLU A 102 8.67 -23.01 7.13
CA GLU A 102 7.90 -22.86 5.89
C GLU A 102 8.86 -22.67 4.70
N ARG A 103 9.73 -23.65 4.53
CA ARG A 103 10.68 -23.72 3.42
C ARG A 103 10.20 -24.74 2.40
N GLU A 104 10.19 -24.34 1.13
CA GLU A 104 9.77 -25.20 0.03
C GLU A 104 10.89 -25.25 -1.02
N SER A 105 11.15 -26.43 -1.59
CA SER A 105 12.10 -26.55 -2.70
C SER A 105 11.57 -25.82 -3.94
N ALA A 106 12.45 -25.08 -4.61
CA ALA A 106 12.12 -24.29 -5.80
C ALA A 106 11.49 -25.11 -6.95
N GLU A 107 11.64 -26.44 -6.93
CA GLU A 107 11.15 -27.38 -7.94
C GLU A 107 9.62 -27.47 -8.03
N GLY A 108 8.88 -27.05 -7.00
CA GLY A 108 7.40 -26.98 -7.01
C GLY A 108 6.82 -25.73 -7.69
N GLY A 109 7.57 -25.09 -8.59
CA GLY A 109 7.22 -23.85 -9.25
C GLY A 109 6.06 -24.02 -10.23
N ASP A 110 4.87 -23.56 -9.84
CA ASP A 110 3.68 -23.49 -10.72
C ASP A 110 4.05 -22.85 -12.07
N ALA A 111 3.95 -23.60 -13.18
CA ALA A 111 4.44 -23.21 -14.50
C ALA A 111 3.71 -21.99 -15.07
N ASP A 112 2.54 -21.66 -14.49
CA ASP A 112 1.64 -20.61 -14.93
C ASP A 112 1.68 -19.36 -14.01
N ALA A 113 2.79 -19.19 -13.28
CA ALA A 113 2.96 -18.11 -12.33
C ALA A 113 3.46 -16.80 -12.97
N THR A 114 2.59 -15.80 -13.03
CA THR A 114 2.96 -14.43 -13.36
C THR A 114 3.58 -13.77 -12.14
N THR A 115 4.90 -13.56 -12.21
CA THR A 115 5.71 -13.17 -11.06
C THR A 115 6.14 -11.71 -11.15
N ILE A 116 6.10 -11.03 -10.01
CA ILE A 116 6.68 -9.68 -9.85
C ILE A 116 7.70 -9.67 -8.71
N THR A 117 8.80 -8.95 -8.92
CA THR A 117 9.82 -8.79 -7.88
C THR A 117 9.58 -7.49 -7.11
N ALA A 118 9.55 -7.58 -5.78
CA ALA A 118 9.62 -6.43 -4.90
C ALA A 118 11.09 -6.15 -4.56
N LEU A 119 11.53 -4.91 -4.72
CA LEU A 119 12.91 -4.50 -4.46
C LEU A 119 13.02 -3.90 -3.05
N ALA A 120 14.24 -3.86 -2.49
CA ALA A 120 14.52 -3.31 -1.17
C ALA A 120 13.83 -1.97 -0.87
N TYR A 121 13.82 -1.04 -1.85
CA TYR A 121 13.23 0.29 -1.68
C TYR A 121 11.69 0.31 -1.70
N ASP A 122 11.04 -0.78 -2.08
CA ASP A 122 9.60 -0.95 -1.98
C ASP A 122 9.16 -1.40 -0.58
N LEU A 123 10.11 -1.91 0.21
CA LEU A 123 9.84 -2.53 1.49
C LEU A 123 9.60 -1.49 2.60
N VAL A 124 8.62 -1.78 3.46
CA VAL A 124 8.23 -0.93 4.58
C VAL A 124 7.98 -1.81 5.79
N VAL A 125 8.71 -1.58 6.86
CA VAL A 125 8.48 -2.28 8.13
C VAL A 125 7.28 -1.66 8.86
N PRO A 126 6.25 -2.46 9.20
CA PRO A 126 5.15 -1.99 10.03
C PRO A 126 5.59 -1.76 11.48
N LYS A 127 5.17 -0.63 12.07
CA LYS A 127 5.54 -0.25 13.45
C LYS A 127 5.08 -1.25 14.53
N ARG A 128 3.97 -1.95 14.30
CA ARG A 128 3.30 -2.78 15.34
C ARG A 128 3.33 -4.29 15.10
N ARG A 129 3.67 -4.76 13.89
CA ARG A 129 3.54 -6.18 13.51
C ARG A 129 4.83 -6.69 12.87
N LYS A 130 5.80 -7.09 13.70
CA LYS A 130 7.14 -7.50 13.24
C LYS A 130 7.14 -8.72 12.30
N ASN A 131 6.09 -9.54 12.32
CA ASN A 131 5.96 -10.73 11.46
C ASN A 131 5.40 -10.42 10.06
N TYR A 132 5.41 -9.15 9.66
CA TYR A 132 4.90 -8.69 8.38
C TYR A 132 5.91 -7.75 7.74
N ILE A 133 5.99 -7.82 6.42
CA ILE A 133 6.71 -6.84 5.60
C ILE A 133 5.71 -6.14 4.67
N GLY A 134 5.78 -4.82 4.59
CA GLY A 134 4.95 -4.00 3.71
C GLY A 134 5.64 -3.78 2.37
N ILE A 135 4.87 -3.75 1.29
CA ILE A 135 5.32 -3.46 -0.08
C ILE A 135 4.55 -2.24 -0.60
N ARG A 136 5.26 -1.22 -1.07
CA ARG A 136 4.65 -0.02 -1.66
C ARG A 136 4.14 -0.32 -3.07
N LEU A 137 2.84 -0.58 -3.17
CA LEU A 137 2.19 -0.86 -4.45
C LEU A 137 2.36 0.25 -5.51
N PRO A 138 2.39 1.56 -5.19
CA PRO A 138 2.61 2.60 -6.19
C PRO A 138 3.92 2.46 -6.95
N ASN A 139 5.02 2.07 -6.29
CA ASN A 139 6.31 1.86 -6.93
C ASN A 139 6.25 0.66 -7.88
N VAL A 140 5.63 -0.42 -7.42
CA VAL A 140 5.43 -1.65 -8.19
C VAL A 140 4.60 -1.38 -9.45
N ILE A 141 3.52 -0.61 -9.32
CA ILE A 141 2.66 -0.19 -10.44
C ILE A 141 3.46 0.62 -11.46
N GLN A 142 4.26 1.58 -11.03
CA GLN A 142 5.08 2.40 -11.94
C GLN A 142 6.04 1.55 -12.76
N ARG A 143 6.66 0.53 -12.17
CA ARG A 143 7.55 -0.38 -12.91
C ARG A 143 6.81 -1.35 -13.81
N SER A 144 5.58 -1.72 -13.46
CA SER A 144 4.78 -2.66 -14.24
C SER A 144 4.25 -2.11 -15.56
N VAL A 145 4.38 -0.80 -15.83
CA VAL A 145 3.95 -0.19 -17.10
C VAL A 145 4.68 -0.81 -18.30
N GLY A 146 5.90 -1.31 -18.12
CA GLY A 146 6.68 -1.98 -19.16
C GLY A 146 6.47 -3.49 -19.25
N PHE A 147 5.54 -4.07 -18.47
CA PHE A 147 5.36 -5.52 -18.47
C PHE A 147 4.40 -5.98 -19.58
N PRO A 148 4.63 -7.17 -20.16
CA PRO A 148 3.79 -7.70 -21.24
C PRO A 148 2.44 -8.26 -20.74
N PHE A 149 2.15 -8.18 -19.44
CA PHE A 149 0.95 -8.72 -18.81
C PHE A 149 0.31 -7.68 -17.87
N PRO A 150 -1.03 -7.73 -17.68
CA PRO A 150 -1.70 -6.86 -16.73
C PRO A 150 -1.43 -7.30 -15.28
N LEU A 151 -1.40 -6.32 -14.37
CA LEU A 151 -1.24 -6.57 -12.93
C LEU A 151 -2.32 -7.51 -12.34
N THR A 152 -3.48 -7.63 -12.98
CA THR A 152 -4.57 -8.53 -12.56
C THR A 152 -4.20 -10.00 -12.67
N GLU A 153 -3.23 -10.35 -13.52
CA GLU A 153 -2.78 -11.72 -13.76
C GLU A 153 -1.64 -12.15 -12.82
N VAL A 154 -0.99 -11.18 -12.16
CA VAL A 154 0.06 -11.47 -11.17
C VAL A 154 -0.53 -12.30 -10.04
N ASN A 155 0.12 -13.42 -9.75
CA ASN A 155 -0.24 -14.37 -8.68
C ASN A 155 0.94 -14.72 -7.78
N ARG A 156 2.12 -14.14 -8.03
CA ARG A 156 3.33 -14.38 -7.26
C ARG A 156 4.14 -13.09 -7.06
N ILE A 157 4.53 -12.82 -5.83
CA ILE A 157 5.51 -11.78 -5.49
C ILE A 157 6.77 -12.46 -4.94
N VAL A 158 7.92 -12.05 -5.43
CA VAL A 158 9.23 -12.53 -4.97
C VAL A 158 10.00 -11.39 -4.32
N ILE A 159 10.59 -11.65 -3.16
CA ILE A 159 11.36 -10.69 -2.36
C ILE A 159 12.64 -11.39 -1.94
N ARG A 160 13.78 -10.70 -1.97
CA ARG A 160 15.01 -11.28 -1.42
C ARG A 160 14.96 -11.26 0.10
N MET A 161 15.32 -12.37 0.75
CA MET A 161 15.32 -12.42 2.21
C MET A 161 16.37 -11.49 2.82
N GLU A 162 17.48 -11.22 2.12
CA GLU A 162 18.46 -10.21 2.51
C GLU A 162 17.79 -8.84 2.72
N ASP A 163 16.97 -8.41 1.76
CA ASP A 163 16.29 -7.11 1.78
C ASP A 163 15.29 -7.01 2.93
N VAL A 164 14.58 -8.12 3.21
CA VAL A 164 13.66 -8.21 4.35
C VAL A 164 14.45 -8.08 5.66
N ARG A 165 15.55 -8.81 5.82
CA ARG A 165 16.41 -8.72 7.02
C ARG A 165 16.99 -7.33 7.19
N HIS A 166 17.52 -6.72 6.12
CA HIS A 166 18.03 -5.36 6.13
C HIS A 166 16.97 -4.32 6.48
N ALA A 167 15.75 -4.44 5.94
CA ALA A 167 14.65 -3.54 6.26
C ALA A 167 14.28 -3.57 7.75
N HIS A 168 14.34 -4.76 8.38
CA HIS A 168 14.07 -4.94 9.81
C HIS A 168 15.25 -4.55 10.71
N ALA A 169 16.49 -4.69 10.24
CA ALA A 169 17.69 -4.33 10.97
C ALA A 169 17.96 -2.81 10.94
N ALA A 170 17.60 -2.14 9.84
CA ALA A 170 17.76 -0.70 9.73
C ALA A 170 16.67 0.05 10.54
N PRO A 171 17.03 0.99 11.43
CA PRO A 171 16.04 1.89 12.00
C PRO A 171 15.41 2.67 10.83
N SER A 172 14.08 2.65 10.75
CA SER A 172 13.31 3.23 9.65
C SER A 172 13.57 4.75 9.53
N ARG A 173 14.64 5.13 8.84
CA ARG A 173 14.92 6.53 8.50
C ARG A 173 14.01 6.86 7.32
N PRO A 174 13.00 7.74 7.49
CA PRO A 174 12.32 8.29 6.33
C PRO A 174 13.37 8.99 5.47
N ALA A 175 13.37 8.73 4.16
CA ALA A 175 14.13 9.53 3.21
C ALA A 175 13.75 11.00 3.44
N SER A 176 14.69 11.77 4.02
CA SER A 176 14.51 13.20 4.21
C SER A 176 14.34 13.81 2.83
N SER A 177 13.22 14.51 2.66
CA SER A 177 12.93 15.31 1.47
C SER A 177 14.13 16.17 1.10
N GLY A 178 14.41 16.23 -0.21
CA GLY A 178 15.63 16.75 -0.82
C GLY A 178 16.25 17.96 -0.13
N ARG A 179 17.47 17.77 0.35
CA ARG A 179 18.41 18.85 0.56
C ARG A 179 19.20 18.98 -0.74
N ASN A 180 18.81 19.96 -1.55
CA ASN A 180 19.52 20.35 -2.77
C ASN A 180 21.00 20.49 -2.43
N LEU A 181 21.84 19.70 -3.10
CA LEU A 181 23.26 20.02 -3.22
C LEU A 181 23.33 21.16 -4.24
N GLN A 182 23.45 22.39 -3.74
CA GLN A 182 23.88 23.55 -4.51
C GLN A 182 25.18 24.06 -3.90
N ALA A 183 26.12 24.32 -4.82
CA ALA A 183 27.43 24.95 -4.70
C ALA A 183 28.54 24.09 -4.08
#